data_AF-A0A1M6TCV6-F1
#
_entry.id   AF-A0A1M6TCV6-F1
#
_cell.length_a   1.000
_cell.length_b   1.000
_cell.length_c   1.000
_cell.angle_alpha   90.00
_cell.angle_beta   90.00
_cell.angle_gamma   90.00
#
_symmetry.space_group_name_H-M   'P 1'
#
loop_
_entity.id
_entity.type
_entity.pdbx_description
1 polymer ?
#
loop_
_entity_poly.entity_id
_entity_poly.type
_entity_poly.pdbx_seq_one_letter_code
_entity_poly.pdbx_strand_id
1 'polypeptide(L)'
;MSAPFSKAFLAKNFLILSSAIFAWNCSSDSDSSTGGDVNLPVAECDLSEISAQYPIWTGAYFIYADGSVTDGANAVGVFDFESGNLMDAAGTVIGNIPNVLEQPYFDGTHLIYRDCSVKALDGSNVGIVDEGGNIVPNPESSSSVAGEENPASSSSEAMQPIEPQSSSSEGISIPESSSSQNVESSSSATKPSGSGEMDPSGYEIMNYASLLGNGKEGWSSRYWDACKPHCSWPGNVDTSSQAVFEANHYAARNCNINDYEIPAWTLSYNVQQYWKGYQGTTSACSSDRGGGAGGAFVCSDMAPVAVNDTLAYAFVAAPGNGNQGCGKCYHIQFNGGNHANDIKASHKALKGKHMVVMASNIGYDVEEGQFDMMVPGGGVGQFDALSTQIGVSSDNLGVKYGGFLSTCQQSLGYDASVDKYQTCVKQMCADVFTGHDNLLRGCNWFADWYMTADNPTYNWEEVECPQYLLDKYMTTINTTIATDIAWQDDWSSYTGGDFETKDCDDTGCP
;
A
#
# COMPACT_ATOMS: atom_id res chain seq x y z
N MET A 1 -0.11 57.78 -22.70
CA MET A 1 -0.46 58.95 -21.87
C MET A 1 -1.43 58.46 -20.83
N SER A 2 -0.89 57.95 -19.72
CA SER A 2 -0.77 58.67 -18.44
C SER A 2 -2.05 58.52 -17.61
N ALA A 3 -1.91 57.80 -16.50
CA ALA A 3 -2.91 57.70 -15.43
C ALA A 3 -3.40 59.10 -15.01
N PRO A 4 -4.51 59.15 -14.26
CA PRO A 4 -4.29 59.68 -12.91
C PRO A 4 -5.26 59.23 -11.80
N PHE A 5 -4.84 59.60 -10.59
CA PHE A 5 -5.60 60.01 -9.41
C PHE A 5 -5.93 59.02 -8.30
N SER A 6 -5.68 59.55 -7.11
CA SER A 6 -5.67 58.97 -5.78
C SER A 6 -6.61 59.80 -4.88
N LYS A 7 -7.06 59.18 -3.79
CA LYS A 7 -7.65 59.73 -2.53
C LYS A 7 -9.17 60.03 -2.46
N ALA A 8 -9.89 59.30 -1.60
CA ALA A 8 -10.22 59.68 -0.19
C ALA A 8 -11.64 59.31 0.30
N PHE A 9 -11.69 58.86 1.56
CA PHE A 9 -12.71 59.12 2.62
C PHE A 9 -14.11 58.44 2.55
N LEU A 10 -14.44 57.57 3.53
CA LEU A 10 -15.21 57.93 4.76
C LEU A 10 -15.64 56.71 5.59
N ALA A 11 -15.45 56.82 6.89
CA ALA A 11 -15.95 55.92 7.94
C ALA A 11 -17.38 56.28 8.37
N LYS A 12 -18.15 55.28 8.86
CA LYS A 12 -18.88 55.32 10.16
C LYS A 12 -19.70 54.05 10.46
N ASN A 13 -19.34 53.43 11.59
CA ASN A 13 -20.09 52.69 12.61
C ASN A 13 -21.58 52.34 12.39
N PHE A 14 -21.93 51.09 12.75
CA PHE A 14 -22.98 50.80 13.74
C PHE A 14 -22.67 49.49 14.51
N LEU A 15 -23.07 49.46 15.77
CA LEU A 15 -22.68 48.55 16.84
C LEU A 15 -23.98 48.06 17.49
N ILE A 16 -24.21 46.75 17.65
CA ILE A 16 -25.17 46.20 18.64
C ILE A 16 -24.60 44.88 19.21
N LEU A 17 -24.46 44.87 20.54
CA LEU A 17 -24.09 43.76 21.42
C LEU A 17 -25.19 42.69 21.53
N SER A 18 -24.77 41.46 21.83
CA SER A 18 -25.30 40.74 23.01
C SER A 18 -24.37 39.58 23.41
N SER A 19 -23.80 39.71 24.59
CA SER A 19 -22.98 38.73 25.31
C SER A 19 -23.86 37.87 26.22
N ALA A 20 -23.49 36.61 26.43
CA ALA A 20 -23.83 35.88 27.65
C ALA A 20 -22.67 34.93 28.01
N ILE A 21 -21.94 35.31 29.05
CA ILE A 21 -20.95 34.49 29.75
C ILE A 21 -21.67 33.89 30.95
N PHE A 22 -21.61 32.57 31.11
CA PHE A 22 -21.78 31.93 32.41
C PHE A 22 -20.49 31.17 32.72
N ALA A 23 -19.81 31.61 33.77
CA ALA A 23 -18.75 30.86 34.43
C ALA A 23 -19.37 30.12 35.62
N TRP A 24 -19.00 28.84 35.81
CA TRP A 24 -18.96 28.25 37.14
C TRP A 24 -17.77 27.31 37.28
N ASN A 25 -17.03 27.58 38.36
CA ASN A 25 -15.89 26.91 38.94
C ASN A 25 -16.30 25.64 39.73
N CYS A 26 -15.43 24.61 39.78
CA CYS A 26 -15.15 23.73 40.94
C CYS A 26 -14.06 22.70 40.51
N SER A 27 -12.86 22.74 41.10
CA SER A 27 -12.41 22.04 42.32
C SER A 27 -12.03 20.58 42.09
N SER A 28 -10.78 20.28 42.47
CA SER A 28 -10.22 18.93 42.64
C SER A 28 -10.93 18.18 43.76
N ASP A 29 -11.26 16.91 43.53
CA ASP A 29 -11.16 15.80 44.48
C ASP A 29 -11.19 14.46 43.73
N SER A 30 -10.38 13.53 44.23
CA SER A 30 -10.24 12.14 43.78
C SER A 30 -11.38 11.26 44.31
N ASP A 31 -12.00 10.44 43.44
CA ASP A 31 -12.17 8.99 43.70
C ASP A 31 -12.80 8.20 42.53
N SER A 32 -12.19 7.03 42.29
CA SER A 32 -12.65 5.74 41.72
C SER A 32 -13.80 5.63 40.69
N SER A 33 -13.42 5.00 39.55
CA SER A 33 -14.13 3.97 38.75
C SER A 33 -15.58 4.22 38.27
N THR A 34 -15.78 4.29 36.94
CA THR A 34 -16.42 3.25 36.10
C THR A 34 -16.60 3.74 34.67
N GLY A 35 -16.17 2.93 33.69
CA GLY A 35 -16.74 2.69 32.35
C GLY A 35 -17.26 3.85 31.50
N GLY A 36 -16.63 4.03 30.34
CA GLY A 36 -17.22 4.72 29.19
C GLY A 36 -16.17 5.19 28.19
N ASP A 37 -15.72 4.29 27.31
CA ASP A 37 -14.95 4.68 26.12
C ASP A 37 -15.86 5.48 25.19
N VAL A 38 -15.61 6.79 25.09
CA VAL A 38 -16.22 7.64 24.08
C VAL A 38 -15.24 7.69 22.91
N ASN A 39 -15.58 6.94 21.87
CA ASN A 39 -14.94 6.99 20.56
C ASN A 39 -15.16 8.40 19.98
N LEU A 40 -14.12 9.23 19.95
CA LEU A 40 -14.11 10.53 19.26
C LEU A 40 -13.34 10.39 17.94
N PRO A 41 -13.78 11.06 16.86
CA PRO A 41 -13.09 11.03 15.57
C PRO A 41 -11.69 11.62 15.75
N VAL A 42 -10.67 11.02 15.11
CA VAL A 42 -9.32 11.59 15.06
C VAL A 42 -9.43 12.93 14.36
N ALA A 43 -9.40 14.02 15.13
CA ALA A 43 -9.37 15.37 14.60
C ALA A 43 -8.04 15.56 13.86
N GLU A 44 -8.07 16.06 12.62
CA GLU A 44 -6.87 16.66 12.00
C GLU A 44 -6.29 17.64 13.02
N CYS A 45 -5.06 17.43 13.49
CA CYS A 45 -4.52 18.34 14.49
C CYS A 45 -4.11 19.66 13.82
N ASP A 46 -4.23 20.76 14.58
CA ASP A 46 -4.05 22.10 14.06
C ASP A 46 -2.56 22.39 13.81
N LEU A 47 -2.13 22.19 12.56
CA LEU A 47 -0.77 22.48 12.11
C LEU A 47 -0.57 23.93 11.67
N SER A 48 -1.48 24.86 11.99
CA SER A 48 -1.36 26.26 11.57
C SER A 48 -0.07 26.92 12.05
N GLU A 49 0.36 26.65 13.29
CA GLU A 49 1.65 27.16 13.82
C GLU A 49 2.86 26.48 13.16
N ILE A 50 2.79 25.18 12.93
CA ILE A 50 3.85 24.41 12.24
C ILE A 50 4.03 24.90 10.80
N SER A 51 2.93 25.11 10.08
CA SER A 51 2.93 25.57 8.68
C SER A 51 3.49 26.98 8.51
N ALA A 52 3.39 27.83 9.54
CA ALA A 52 3.95 29.17 9.52
C ALA A 52 5.46 29.19 9.83
N GLN A 53 5.97 28.15 10.51
CA GLN A 53 7.34 28.10 11.03
C GLN A 53 8.27 27.24 10.17
N TYR A 54 7.75 26.18 9.55
CA TYR A 54 8.57 25.16 8.89
C TYR A 54 8.14 24.96 7.43
N PRO A 55 9.10 24.74 6.51
CA PRO A 55 8.79 24.47 5.12
C PRO A 55 8.24 23.05 4.96
N ILE A 56 7.44 22.87 3.90
CA ILE A 56 7.07 21.57 3.38
C ILE A 56 8.29 20.96 2.69
N TRP A 57 8.61 19.70 2.99
CA TRP A 57 9.67 18.96 2.34
C TRP A 57 9.11 17.95 1.34
N THR A 58 9.55 18.08 0.10
CA THR A 58 9.07 17.26 -1.04
C THR A 58 10.05 16.14 -1.43
N GLY A 59 11.09 15.90 -0.62
CA GLY A 59 12.22 15.04 -0.97
C GLY A 59 13.33 15.77 -1.74
N ALA A 60 12.97 16.75 -2.59
CA ALA A 60 13.92 17.51 -3.41
C ALA A 60 13.95 19.02 -3.10
N TYR A 61 12.81 19.59 -2.70
CA TYR A 61 12.65 21.02 -2.46
C TYR A 61 12.01 21.31 -1.10
N PHE A 62 12.35 22.46 -0.54
CA PHE A 62 11.68 23.07 0.61
C PHE A 62 10.78 24.20 0.13
N ILE A 63 9.49 24.08 0.40
CA ILE A 63 8.46 25.04 -0.02
C ILE A 63 7.93 25.75 1.23
N TYR A 64 8.11 27.07 1.28
CA TYR A 64 7.70 27.90 2.41
C TYR A 64 6.26 28.39 2.26
N ALA A 65 5.63 28.80 3.37
CA ALA A 65 4.24 29.27 3.38
C ALA A 65 3.98 30.50 2.49
N ASP A 66 5.01 31.29 2.21
CA ASP A 66 4.92 32.43 1.28
C ASP A 66 5.06 32.04 -0.20
N GLY A 67 5.21 30.74 -0.48
CA GLY A 67 5.39 30.18 -1.81
C GLY A 67 6.83 30.22 -2.32
N SER A 68 7.81 30.70 -1.54
CA SER A 68 9.21 30.61 -1.97
C SER A 68 9.72 29.17 -1.91
N VAL A 69 10.68 28.83 -2.78
CA VAL A 69 11.22 27.46 -2.91
C VAL A 69 12.74 27.45 -2.91
N THR A 70 13.32 26.53 -2.14
CA THR A 70 14.77 26.28 -2.11
C THR A 70 15.10 24.80 -2.30
N ASP A 71 16.34 24.50 -2.70
CA ASP A 71 16.90 23.13 -2.76
C ASP A 71 17.70 22.76 -1.50
N GLY A 72 17.52 23.52 -0.41
CA GLY A 72 18.27 23.39 0.85
C GLY A 72 19.49 24.31 0.97
N ALA A 73 20.00 24.85 -0.14
CA ALA A 73 21.12 25.82 -0.11
C ALA A 73 20.86 27.07 -0.95
N ASN A 74 20.08 26.97 -2.02
CA ASN A 74 19.86 28.03 -2.99
C ASN A 74 18.37 28.28 -3.21
N ALA A 75 18.02 29.53 -3.53
CA ALA A 75 16.68 29.86 -4.01
C ALA A 75 16.48 29.27 -5.42
N VAL A 76 15.41 28.51 -5.58
CA VAL A 76 15.04 27.82 -6.83
C VAL A 76 13.97 28.63 -7.57
N GLY A 77 12.97 29.14 -6.86
CA GLY A 77 11.86 29.86 -7.48
C GLY A 77 10.66 30.02 -6.57
N VAL A 78 9.46 29.99 -7.15
CA VAL A 78 8.18 30.12 -6.44
C VAL A 78 7.23 28.97 -6.78
N PHE A 79 6.49 28.53 -5.78
CA PHE A 79 5.45 27.54 -5.88
C PHE A 79 4.08 28.23 -5.87
N ASP A 80 3.23 27.88 -6.82
CA ASP A 80 1.84 28.30 -6.84
C ASP A 80 0.95 27.20 -6.23
N PHE A 81 0.43 27.47 -5.02
CA PHE A 81 -0.44 26.54 -4.30
C PHE A 81 -1.78 26.28 -4.99
N GLU A 82 -2.24 27.17 -5.88
CA GLU A 82 -3.50 26.99 -6.58
C GLU A 82 -3.35 26.04 -7.79
N SER A 83 -2.24 26.16 -8.53
CA SER A 83 -1.98 25.31 -9.70
C SER A 83 -1.05 24.12 -9.46
N GLY A 84 -0.39 24.05 -8.30
CA GLY A 84 0.60 23.03 -7.96
C GLY A 84 1.93 23.16 -8.73
N ASN A 85 2.16 24.28 -9.43
CA ASN A 85 3.33 24.46 -10.27
C ASN A 85 4.51 25.07 -9.50
N LEU A 86 5.68 24.49 -9.71
CA LEU A 86 6.96 25.08 -9.36
C LEU A 86 7.49 25.89 -10.55
N MET A 87 7.71 27.19 -10.33
CA MET A 87 8.21 28.11 -11.34
C MET A 87 9.59 28.64 -10.96
N ASP A 88 10.50 28.74 -11.93
CA ASP A 88 11.80 29.38 -11.72
C ASP A 88 11.69 30.91 -11.57
N ALA A 89 12.81 31.59 -11.30
CA ALA A 89 12.85 33.04 -11.16
C ALA A 89 12.45 33.82 -12.44
N ALA A 90 12.37 33.15 -13.60
CA ALA A 90 11.90 33.74 -14.85
C ALA A 90 10.40 33.48 -15.12
N GLY A 91 9.71 32.76 -14.23
CA GLY A 91 8.31 32.38 -14.35
C GLY A 91 8.07 31.17 -15.25
N THR A 92 9.11 30.39 -15.57
CA THR A 92 8.99 29.15 -16.34
C THR A 92 8.59 28.03 -15.39
N VAL A 93 7.57 27.24 -15.74
CA VAL A 93 7.23 26.03 -14.98
C VAL A 93 8.35 25.00 -15.15
N ILE A 94 8.99 24.65 -14.05
CA ILE A 94 10.11 23.70 -13.99
C ILE A 94 9.74 22.40 -13.27
N GLY A 95 8.54 22.34 -12.69
CA GLY A 95 7.98 21.14 -12.08
C GLY A 95 6.52 21.34 -11.71
N ASN A 96 5.81 20.23 -11.45
CA ASN A 96 4.46 20.23 -10.91
C ASN A 96 4.43 19.25 -9.74
N ILE A 97 3.96 19.71 -8.58
CA ILE A 97 3.86 18.93 -7.35
C ILE A 97 2.41 19.04 -6.90
N PRO A 98 1.50 18.24 -7.48
CA PRO A 98 0.13 18.19 -7.02
C PRO A 98 0.12 17.66 -5.58
N ASN A 99 -0.82 18.14 -4.76
CA ASN A 99 -0.94 17.78 -3.35
C ASN A 99 0.27 18.12 -2.47
N VAL A 100 0.95 19.24 -2.75
CA VAL A 100 2.05 19.73 -1.90
C VAL A 100 1.67 19.80 -0.41
N LEU A 101 0.39 20.08 -0.11
CA LEU A 101 -0.12 20.21 1.25
C LEU A 101 -0.25 18.88 1.99
N GLU A 102 -0.10 17.75 1.31
CA GLU A 102 -0.07 16.39 1.90
C GLU A 102 1.37 15.95 2.27
N GLN A 103 2.39 16.70 1.83
CA GLN A 103 3.78 16.42 2.15
C GLN A 103 4.12 16.88 3.58
N PRO A 104 5.10 16.23 4.26
CA PRO A 104 5.44 16.56 5.63
C PRO A 104 6.16 17.91 5.74
N TYR A 105 6.01 18.56 6.90
CA TYR A 105 6.84 19.71 7.28
C TYR A 105 8.18 19.23 7.82
N PHE A 106 9.25 19.98 7.59
CA PHE A 106 10.59 19.66 8.09
C PHE A 106 11.10 20.70 9.08
N ASP A 107 11.36 20.28 10.31
CA ASP A 107 11.81 21.17 11.40
C ASP A 107 13.33 21.43 11.43
N GLY A 108 14.08 20.76 10.54
CA GLY A 108 15.55 20.72 10.55
C GLY A 108 16.13 19.39 11.00
N THR A 109 15.34 18.55 11.68
CA THR A 109 15.74 17.28 12.27
C THR A 109 14.69 16.17 12.14
N HIS A 110 13.41 16.52 12.00
CA HIS A 110 12.26 15.62 11.97
C HIS A 110 11.29 16.00 10.85
N LEU A 111 10.49 15.02 10.44
CA LEU A 111 9.35 15.15 9.54
C LEU A 111 8.06 15.12 10.35
N ILE A 112 7.23 16.15 10.16
CA ILE A 112 5.95 16.34 10.85
C ILE A 112 4.84 16.15 9.82
N TYR A 113 3.99 15.16 10.04
CA TYR A 113 2.93 14.77 9.12
C TYR A 113 1.59 15.36 9.53
N ARG A 114 0.62 15.39 8.59
CA ARG A 114 -0.74 15.91 8.83
C ARG A 114 -1.55 15.13 9.87
N ASP A 115 -1.21 13.86 10.06
CA ASP A 115 -1.77 13.02 11.12
C ASP A 115 -1.13 13.30 12.50
N CYS A 116 -0.28 14.33 12.57
CA CYS A 116 0.44 14.80 13.73
C CYS A 116 1.47 13.82 14.28
N SER A 117 1.82 12.80 13.51
CA SER A 117 3.01 12.01 13.78
C SER A 117 4.27 12.81 13.47
N VAL A 118 5.28 12.61 14.33
CA VAL A 118 6.62 13.17 14.15
C VAL A 118 7.59 12.01 14.01
N LYS A 119 8.32 12.00 12.90
CA LYS A 119 9.31 10.96 12.59
C LYS A 119 10.69 11.55 12.42
N ALA A 120 11.71 10.80 12.81
CA ALA A 120 13.08 11.10 12.44
C ALA A 120 13.30 10.84 10.94
N LEU A 121 14.41 11.35 10.42
CA LEU A 121 14.80 11.16 9.02
C LEU A 121 15.07 9.68 8.64
N ASP A 122 15.34 8.81 9.62
CA ASP A 122 15.46 7.37 9.44
C ASP A 122 14.10 6.63 9.47
N GLY A 123 12.99 7.37 9.56
CA GLY A 123 11.63 6.85 9.58
C GLY A 123 11.14 6.40 10.96
N SER A 124 11.99 6.42 12.00
CA SER A 124 11.59 6.05 13.36
C SER A 124 10.59 7.06 13.94
N ASN A 125 9.60 6.55 14.68
CA ASN A 125 8.60 7.40 15.34
C ASN A 125 9.24 8.09 16.55
N VAL A 126 9.24 9.42 16.54
CA VAL A 126 9.85 10.25 17.58
C VAL A 126 8.80 10.79 18.55
N GLY A 127 7.59 11.05 18.07
CA GLY A 127 6.53 11.60 18.90
C GLY A 127 5.30 12.01 18.13
N ILE A 128 4.48 12.85 18.77
CA ILE A 128 3.30 13.49 18.20
C ILE A 128 3.36 15.00 18.43
N VAL A 129 2.64 15.76 17.63
CA VAL A 129 2.37 17.18 17.89
C VAL A 129 1.18 17.28 18.84
N ASP A 130 1.34 17.97 19.98
CA ASP A 130 0.26 18.22 20.94
C ASP A 130 -0.68 19.33 20.47
N GLU A 131 -1.80 19.53 21.19
CA GLU A 131 -2.78 20.60 20.90
C GLU A 131 -2.20 22.02 20.95
N GLY A 132 -0.98 22.18 21.50
CA GLY A 132 -0.25 23.45 21.57
C GLY A 132 0.87 23.57 20.54
N GLY A 133 0.93 22.69 19.53
CA GLY A 133 1.94 22.73 18.46
C GLY A 133 3.33 22.23 18.88
N ASN A 134 3.48 21.63 20.06
CA ASN A 134 4.78 21.14 20.55
C ASN A 134 4.98 19.67 20.20
N ILE A 135 6.21 19.31 19.84
CA ILE A 135 6.62 17.92 19.64
C ILE A 135 6.81 17.26 21.00
N VAL A 136 5.98 16.26 21.32
CA VAL A 136 6.05 15.48 22.56
C VAL A 136 6.35 14.00 22.26
N PRO A 137 7.21 13.33 23.03
CA PRO A 137 7.46 11.90 22.86
C PRO A 137 6.19 11.07 23.01
N ASN A 138 6.03 10.05 22.17
CA ASN A 138 4.87 9.16 22.23
C ASN A 138 4.78 8.47 23.61
N PRO A 139 3.65 8.52 24.34
CA PRO A 139 3.53 8.01 25.70
C PRO A 139 3.76 6.48 25.87
N GLU A 140 3.97 5.71 24.81
CA GLU A 140 4.29 4.27 24.89
C GLU A 140 5.79 3.94 24.85
N SER A 141 6.68 4.93 24.79
CA SER A 141 8.12 4.71 24.76
C SER A 141 8.82 5.16 26.05
N SER A 142 8.62 4.45 27.16
CA SER A 142 9.51 4.59 28.32
C SER A 142 9.87 3.25 28.96
N SER A 143 10.91 2.60 28.44
CA SER A 143 11.73 1.68 29.22
C SER A 143 13.20 1.80 28.81
N SER A 144 13.86 2.87 29.27
CA SER A 144 15.32 2.93 29.32
C SER A 144 15.77 2.62 30.75
N VAL A 145 16.42 1.45 30.92
CA VAL A 145 17.26 1.18 32.09
C VAL A 145 18.70 1.15 31.62
N ALA A 146 19.50 1.99 32.27
CA ALA A 146 20.93 2.18 32.07
C ALA A 146 21.80 1.05 32.64
N GLY A 147 23.02 0.92 32.13
CA GLY A 147 24.15 0.18 32.71
C GLY A 147 25.17 -0.19 31.61
N GLU A 148 26.15 0.68 31.30
CA GLU A 148 27.51 0.76 31.89
C GLU A 148 28.59 -0.04 31.09
N GLU A 149 29.46 0.75 30.43
CA GLU A 149 30.88 0.63 30.06
C GLU A 149 31.62 -0.74 29.95
N ASN A 150 32.06 -1.08 28.72
CA ASN A 150 33.41 -1.43 28.16
C ASN A 150 34.49 -2.21 28.99
N PRO A 151 35.59 -2.80 28.42
CA PRO A 151 36.06 -2.78 27.02
C PRO A 151 36.71 -4.06 26.41
N ALA A 152 36.82 -4.03 25.06
CA ALA A 152 37.90 -4.52 24.18
C ALA A 152 38.53 -5.93 24.35
N SER A 153 38.51 -6.73 23.27
CA SER A 153 39.75 -7.34 22.72
C SER A 153 39.60 -7.80 21.26
N SER A 154 40.56 -7.36 20.46
CA SER A 154 40.92 -7.75 19.10
C SER A 154 41.34 -9.21 18.93
N SER A 155 41.04 -9.81 17.78
CA SER A 155 42.07 -10.52 16.99
C SER A 155 41.59 -10.82 15.56
N SER A 156 42.31 -10.21 14.63
CA SER A 156 42.44 -10.52 13.20
C SER A 156 42.98 -11.93 12.95
N GLU A 157 42.57 -12.57 11.86
CA GLU A 157 43.50 -13.30 10.99
C GLU A 157 42.93 -13.44 9.57
N ALA A 158 43.79 -13.12 8.61
CA ALA A 158 43.55 -13.18 7.16
C ALA A 158 44.36 -14.33 6.57
N MET A 159 43.82 -15.04 5.58
CA MET A 159 44.65 -15.66 4.54
C MET A 159 43.81 -15.95 3.27
N GLN A 160 44.15 -15.25 2.19
CA GLN A 160 43.86 -15.60 0.79
C GLN A 160 44.93 -16.60 0.28
N PRO A 161 45.00 -16.95 -1.03
CA PRO A 161 44.03 -17.61 -1.90
C PRO A 161 44.64 -18.87 -2.57
N ILE A 162 43.82 -19.78 -3.12
CA ILE A 162 44.31 -20.85 -4.02
C ILE A 162 43.37 -21.02 -5.21
N GLU A 163 43.89 -20.75 -6.40
CA GLU A 163 43.52 -21.32 -7.71
C GLU A 163 44.73 -21.08 -8.66
N PRO A 164 44.83 -21.66 -9.88
CA PRO A 164 43.84 -22.47 -10.62
C PRO A 164 44.44 -23.75 -11.27
N GLN A 165 43.59 -24.64 -11.82
CA GLN A 165 43.95 -25.34 -13.07
C GLN A 165 42.75 -25.88 -13.87
N SER A 166 42.95 -25.80 -15.19
CA SER A 166 42.09 -25.88 -16.38
C SER A 166 41.53 -27.24 -16.81
N SER A 167 40.46 -27.21 -17.62
CA SER A 167 40.21 -27.87 -18.94
C SER A 167 38.71 -28.26 -19.06
N SER A 168 37.99 -28.27 -20.18
CA SER A 168 38.14 -27.84 -21.58
C SER A 168 36.78 -28.08 -22.28
N SER A 169 36.39 -27.15 -23.16
CA SER A 169 35.48 -27.17 -24.35
C SER A 169 34.61 -28.38 -24.73
N GLU A 170 33.33 -28.09 -25.04
CA GLU A 170 32.54 -28.30 -26.31
C GLU A 170 31.04 -28.17 -25.90
N GLY A 171 30.12 -27.43 -26.52
CA GLY A 171 29.90 -26.98 -27.89
C GLY A 171 28.61 -27.64 -28.41
N ILE A 172 27.53 -26.87 -28.68
CA ILE A 172 26.55 -27.02 -29.80
C ILE A 172 25.11 -26.49 -29.50
N SER A 173 24.76 -25.48 -30.30
CA SER A 173 23.51 -25.07 -30.98
C SER A 173 22.18 -24.72 -30.27
N ILE A 174 21.78 -23.48 -30.56
CA ILE A 174 20.43 -22.87 -30.63
C ILE A 174 19.62 -23.48 -31.79
N PRO A 175 18.27 -23.47 -31.71
CA PRO A 175 17.51 -22.96 -32.85
C PRO A 175 16.44 -21.92 -32.45
N GLU A 176 16.43 -20.82 -33.20
CA GLU A 176 15.30 -19.93 -33.41
C GLU A 176 14.21 -20.67 -34.19
N SER A 177 12.94 -20.45 -33.84
CA SER A 177 11.86 -20.48 -34.82
C SER A 177 10.71 -19.57 -34.39
N SER A 178 10.50 -18.53 -35.19
CA SER A 178 9.34 -17.67 -35.26
C SER A 178 8.09 -18.42 -35.73
N SER A 179 6.93 -18.07 -35.17
CA SER A 179 5.69 -17.99 -35.94
C SER A 179 4.62 -17.22 -35.17
N SER A 180 4.22 -16.10 -35.76
CA SER A 180 3.10 -15.26 -35.39
C SER A 180 1.78 -15.93 -35.78
N GLN A 181 0.77 -15.95 -34.90
CA GLN A 181 -0.63 -15.98 -35.32
C GLN A 181 -1.49 -15.11 -34.40
N ASN A 182 -2.22 -14.20 -35.05
CA ASN A 182 -3.24 -13.33 -34.51
C ASN A 182 -4.37 -14.14 -33.89
N VAL A 183 -4.79 -13.75 -32.69
CA VAL A 183 -6.12 -14.07 -32.17
C VAL A 183 -6.77 -12.74 -31.80
N GLU A 184 -7.62 -12.25 -32.70
CA GLU A 184 -8.67 -11.28 -32.34
C GLU A 184 -9.59 -11.96 -31.32
N SER A 185 -9.88 -11.31 -30.20
CA SER A 185 -11.00 -11.69 -29.35
C SER A 185 -11.64 -10.46 -28.73
N SER A 186 -12.94 -10.39 -29.02
CA SER A 186 -13.93 -9.39 -28.65
C SER A 186 -14.06 -9.21 -27.14
N SER A 187 -14.13 -7.93 -26.73
CA SER A 187 -14.53 -7.51 -25.39
C SER A 187 -15.98 -7.91 -25.11
N SER A 188 -16.16 -8.69 -24.04
CA SER A 188 -17.45 -8.91 -23.40
C SER A 188 -17.17 -8.96 -21.92
N ALA A 189 -17.63 -7.94 -21.19
CA ALA A 189 -17.61 -7.92 -19.74
C ALA A 189 -18.52 -9.03 -19.21
N THR A 190 -17.99 -10.25 -19.12
CA THR A 190 -18.62 -11.38 -18.47
C THR A 190 -18.06 -11.52 -17.07
N LYS A 191 -18.94 -11.40 -16.09
CA LYS A 191 -18.83 -12.03 -14.77
C LYS A 191 -18.09 -13.39 -14.89
N PRO A 192 -17.05 -13.68 -14.07
CA PRO A 192 -16.75 -15.06 -13.74
C PRO A 192 -18.00 -15.62 -13.08
N SER A 193 -18.78 -16.39 -13.84
CA SER A 193 -20.07 -16.90 -13.41
C SER A 193 -19.87 -17.86 -12.23
N GLY A 194 -20.04 -17.37 -11.00
CA GLY A 194 -19.86 -18.13 -9.75
C GLY A 194 -18.48 -17.82 -9.16
N SER A 195 -18.28 -17.66 -7.85
CA SER A 195 -17.95 -18.77 -6.93
C SER A 195 -17.14 -19.95 -7.52
N GLY A 196 -16.43 -19.77 -8.64
CA GLY A 196 -15.81 -20.86 -9.37
C GLY A 196 -15.00 -20.39 -10.56
N GLU A 197 -13.73 -20.06 -10.32
CA GLU A 197 -12.64 -20.84 -10.89
C GLU A 197 -11.43 -20.75 -9.96
N MET A 198 -11.27 -21.80 -9.16
CA MET A 198 -10.48 -21.83 -7.93
C MET A 198 -9.14 -22.55 -8.10
N ASP A 199 -8.83 -22.96 -9.33
CA ASP A 199 -7.86 -24.00 -9.59
C ASP A 199 -6.80 -23.55 -10.60
N PRO A 200 -5.52 -23.49 -10.20
CA PRO A 200 -4.41 -23.24 -11.12
C PRO A 200 -4.16 -24.41 -12.09
N SER A 201 -4.88 -25.53 -12.01
CA SER A 201 -4.68 -26.72 -12.86
C SER A 201 -4.83 -26.50 -14.38
N GLY A 202 -5.54 -25.44 -14.79
CA GLY A 202 -5.67 -25.05 -16.21
C GLY A 202 -4.46 -24.32 -16.79
N TYR A 203 -3.49 -23.95 -15.95
CA TYR A 203 -2.34 -23.14 -16.32
C TYR A 203 -1.08 -24.00 -16.51
N GLU A 204 -0.19 -23.55 -17.40
CA GLU A 204 1.15 -24.13 -17.50
C GLU A 204 1.94 -23.84 -16.21
N ILE A 205 2.45 -24.90 -15.59
CA ILE A 205 3.23 -24.81 -14.36
C ILE A 205 4.71 -24.78 -14.72
N MET A 206 5.37 -23.64 -14.45
CA MET A 206 6.81 -23.50 -14.65
C MET A 206 7.59 -24.30 -13.61
N ASN A 207 8.76 -24.82 -14.01
CA ASN A 207 9.70 -25.47 -13.10
C ASN A 207 10.75 -24.46 -12.63
N TYR A 208 10.93 -24.35 -11.32
CA TYR A 208 11.84 -23.36 -10.71
C TYR A 208 13.09 -24.03 -10.15
N ALA A 209 14.26 -23.43 -10.42
CA ALA A 209 15.51 -23.89 -9.83
C ALA A 209 15.57 -23.58 -8.33
N SER A 210 16.43 -24.28 -7.59
CA SER A 210 16.66 -23.95 -6.18
C SER A 210 17.37 -22.60 -6.04
N LEU A 211 16.86 -21.72 -5.18
CA LEU A 211 17.46 -20.44 -4.80
C LEU A 211 18.26 -20.50 -3.49
N LEU A 212 18.14 -21.60 -2.73
CA LEU A 212 18.88 -21.74 -1.48
C LEU A 212 20.38 -21.47 -1.69
N GLY A 213 20.92 -20.49 -0.96
CA GLY A 213 22.34 -20.14 -1.02
C GLY A 213 22.72 -19.18 -2.16
N ASN A 214 21.75 -18.59 -2.88
CA ASN A 214 22.03 -17.58 -3.92
C ASN A 214 22.51 -16.21 -3.35
N GLY A 215 22.57 -16.05 -2.03
CA GLY A 215 23.01 -14.83 -1.35
C GLY A 215 22.00 -13.68 -1.36
N LYS A 216 20.82 -13.85 -1.98
CA LYS A 216 19.71 -12.89 -1.96
C LYS A 216 18.65 -13.38 -0.98
N GLU A 217 18.75 -12.94 0.26
CA GLU A 217 17.79 -13.27 1.30
C GLU A 217 16.75 -12.17 1.47
N GLY A 218 15.59 -12.56 1.96
CA GLY A 218 14.46 -11.71 2.24
C GLY A 218 13.56 -12.35 3.28
N TRP A 219 12.49 -11.66 3.65
CA TRP A 219 11.51 -12.15 4.60
C TRP A 219 10.14 -11.57 4.30
N SER A 220 9.10 -12.29 4.71
CA SER A 220 7.74 -11.82 4.48
C SER A 220 7.03 -11.48 5.76
N SER A 221 6.14 -10.50 5.72
CA SER A 221 5.03 -10.40 6.65
C SER A 221 3.73 -10.91 5.99
N ARG A 222 2.57 -10.60 6.57
CA ARG A 222 1.25 -10.98 6.06
C ARG A 222 0.22 -9.91 6.37
N TYR A 223 -0.71 -9.67 5.46
CA TYR A 223 -1.82 -8.74 5.65
C TYR A 223 -3.00 -9.05 4.73
N TRP A 224 -4.18 -8.55 5.09
CA TRP A 224 -5.30 -8.37 4.16
C TRP A 224 -6.23 -7.30 4.73
N ASP A 225 -6.12 -6.09 4.22
CA ASP A 225 -6.91 -4.92 4.63
C ASP A 225 -8.15 -4.69 3.75
N ALA A 226 -8.23 -5.42 2.63
CA ALA A 226 -9.19 -5.28 1.54
C ALA A 226 -9.16 -3.93 0.80
N CYS A 227 -8.14 -3.09 1.02
CA CYS A 227 -8.02 -1.81 0.33
C CYS A 227 -7.80 -1.99 -1.17
N LYS A 228 -8.14 -0.95 -1.96
CA LYS A 228 -7.72 -0.87 -3.36
C LYS A 228 -6.18 -0.98 -3.45
N PRO A 229 -5.64 -1.89 -4.28
CA PRO A 229 -4.19 -2.05 -4.41
C PRO A 229 -3.52 -0.80 -4.97
N HIS A 230 -2.32 -0.47 -4.46
CA HIS A 230 -1.53 0.67 -4.92
C HIS A 230 -1.27 0.68 -6.43
N CYS A 231 -1.08 -0.51 -7.04
CA CYS A 231 -0.85 -0.64 -8.47
C CYS A 231 -2.11 -0.48 -9.33
N SER A 232 -3.25 -0.15 -8.73
CA SER A 232 -4.51 0.16 -9.42
C SER A 232 -4.72 1.66 -9.62
N TRP A 233 -3.75 2.50 -9.22
CA TRP A 233 -3.82 3.94 -9.40
C TRP A 233 -3.10 4.36 -10.69
N PRO A 234 -3.68 5.25 -11.50
CA PRO A 234 -3.09 5.65 -12.78
C PRO A 234 -1.73 6.33 -12.64
N GLY A 235 -1.45 7.01 -11.51
CA GLY A 235 -0.15 7.64 -11.24
C GLY A 235 0.94 6.67 -10.79
N ASN A 236 0.59 5.40 -10.52
CA ASN A 236 1.48 4.40 -9.94
C ASN A 236 1.87 3.31 -10.92
N VAL A 237 1.40 3.41 -12.16
CA VAL A 237 1.74 2.54 -13.28
C VAL A 237 2.24 3.39 -14.43
N ASP A 238 3.09 2.83 -15.29
CA ASP A 238 3.68 3.59 -16.39
C ASP A 238 2.67 3.75 -17.53
N THR A 239 2.01 4.91 -17.56
CA THR A 239 1.07 5.30 -18.62
C THR A 239 1.71 6.26 -19.64
N SER A 240 3.04 6.28 -19.77
CA SER A 240 3.76 7.17 -20.71
C SER A 240 3.39 6.92 -22.17
N SER A 241 3.04 5.67 -22.51
CA SER A 241 2.45 5.29 -23.77
C SER A 241 1.63 4.01 -23.61
N GLN A 242 0.70 3.77 -24.54
CA GLN A 242 -0.08 2.54 -24.58
C GLN A 242 0.81 1.29 -24.64
N ALA A 243 1.87 1.31 -25.43
CA ALA A 243 2.79 0.17 -25.57
C ALA A 243 3.55 -0.14 -24.27
N VAL A 244 3.91 0.90 -23.50
CA VAL A 244 4.58 0.71 -22.20
C VAL A 244 3.60 0.20 -21.16
N PHE A 245 2.37 0.72 -21.17
CA PHE A 245 1.30 0.25 -20.29
C PHE A 245 0.98 -1.24 -20.52
N GLU A 246 0.88 -1.67 -21.78
CA GLU A 246 0.72 -3.08 -22.18
C GLU A 246 1.93 -3.93 -21.77
N ALA A 247 3.15 -3.46 -22.01
CA ALA A 247 4.38 -4.19 -21.69
C ALA A 247 4.57 -4.40 -20.18
N ASN A 248 4.03 -3.50 -19.35
CA ASN A 248 4.09 -3.58 -17.88
C ASN A 248 2.85 -4.25 -17.25
N HIS A 249 2.07 -4.99 -18.03
CA HIS A 249 0.88 -5.71 -17.56
C HIS A 249 -0.24 -4.80 -17.02
N TYR A 250 -0.39 -3.62 -17.59
CA TYR A 250 -1.45 -2.66 -17.26
C TYR A 250 -1.42 -2.25 -15.77
N ALA A 251 -2.60 -2.03 -15.19
CA ALA A 251 -2.79 -1.79 -13.77
C ALA A 251 -3.39 -3.01 -13.08
N ALA A 252 -3.17 -3.09 -11.77
CA ALA A 252 -3.85 -4.05 -10.94
C ALA A 252 -5.37 -3.81 -11.01
N ARG A 253 -6.13 -4.89 -11.10
CA ARG A 253 -7.58 -4.87 -11.02
C ARG A 253 -8.02 -4.57 -9.59
N ASN A 254 -9.20 -3.97 -9.52
CA ASN A 254 -9.91 -3.71 -8.27
C ASN A 254 -11.39 -4.02 -8.46
N CYS A 255 -12.06 -4.37 -7.38
CA CYS A 255 -13.44 -4.83 -7.40
C CYS A 255 -14.30 -3.96 -6.48
N ASN A 256 -15.62 -3.94 -6.70
CA ASN A 256 -16.54 -3.39 -5.71
C ASN A 256 -16.76 -4.36 -4.55
N ILE A 257 -17.62 -3.98 -3.60
CA ILE A 257 -17.97 -4.79 -2.42
C ILE A 257 -18.50 -6.19 -2.76
N ASN A 258 -19.07 -6.37 -3.95
CA ASN A 258 -19.65 -7.64 -4.42
C ASN A 258 -18.69 -8.45 -5.30
N ASP A 259 -17.41 -8.08 -5.33
CA ASP A 259 -16.34 -8.74 -6.10
C ASP A 259 -16.54 -8.68 -7.63
N TYR A 260 -17.29 -7.68 -8.12
CA TYR A 260 -17.30 -7.34 -9.54
C TYR A 260 -16.16 -6.38 -9.85
N GLU A 261 -15.37 -6.67 -10.88
CA GLU A 261 -14.34 -5.75 -11.35
C GLU A 261 -14.98 -4.41 -11.72
N ILE A 262 -14.41 -3.32 -11.22
CA ILE A 262 -14.78 -1.94 -11.55
C ILE A 262 -13.56 -1.22 -12.13
N PRO A 263 -13.72 -0.06 -12.79
CA PRO A 263 -12.59 0.65 -13.36
C PRO A 263 -11.53 0.94 -12.29
N ALA A 264 -10.25 0.78 -12.62
CA ALA A 264 -9.13 1.24 -11.80
C ALA A 264 -9.08 2.78 -11.74
N TRP A 265 -9.48 3.42 -12.85
CA TRP A 265 -9.74 4.86 -12.95
C TRP A 265 -10.86 5.16 -13.94
N THR A 266 -11.50 6.31 -13.72
CA THR A 266 -12.54 6.88 -14.58
C THR A 266 -12.09 8.24 -15.11
N LEU A 267 -12.96 8.88 -15.89
CA LEU A 267 -12.92 10.34 -16.03
C LEU A 267 -12.94 11.00 -14.64
N SER A 268 -12.34 12.18 -14.53
CA SER A 268 -12.40 12.97 -13.31
C SER A 268 -13.84 13.39 -13.01
N TYR A 269 -14.23 13.43 -11.74
CA TYR A 269 -15.50 14.02 -11.31
C TYR A 269 -15.69 15.49 -11.73
N ASN A 270 -14.60 16.19 -12.05
CA ASN A 270 -14.59 17.60 -12.44
C ASN A 270 -14.36 17.84 -13.95
N VAL A 271 -14.67 16.88 -14.82
CA VAL A 271 -14.60 17.12 -16.27
C VAL A 271 -15.44 18.34 -16.72
N GLN A 272 -14.95 19.10 -17.70
CA GLN A 272 -15.55 20.34 -18.22
C GLN A 272 -15.44 20.41 -19.74
N GLN A 273 -16.17 21.36 -20.35
CA GLN A 273 -16.15 21.60 -21.81
C GLN A 273 -14.75 21.72 -22.41
N TYR A 274 -13.79 22.27 -21.67
CA TYR A 274 -12.42 22.50 -22.14
C TYR A 274 -11.36 21.82 -21.27
N TRP A 275 -11.76 20.83 -20.48
CA TRP A 275 -10.83 20.07 -19.65
C TRP A 275 -11.34 18.66 -19.38
N LYS A 276 -10.48 17.65 -19.61
CA LYS A 276 -10.66 16.31 -19.06
C LYS A 276 -9.42 15.88 -18.30
N GLY A 277 -9.63 15.01 -17.33
CA GLY A 277 -8.59 14.31 -16.61
C GLY A 277 -9.09 12.94 -16.19
N TYR A 278 -8.19 12.11 -15.68
CA TYR A 278 -8.54 10.83 -15.10
C TYR A 278 -8.39 10.88 -13.58
N GLN A 279 -9.21 10.09 -12.90
CA GLN A 279 -9.12 9.93 -11.46
C GLN A 279 -9.22 8.46 -11.13
N GLY A 280 -8.32 7.99 -10.26
CA GLY A 280 -8.44 6.64 -9.74
C GLY A 280 -9.75 6.47 -8.98
N THR A 281 -10.42 5.33 -9.18
CA THR A 281 -11.60 4.97 -8.40
C THR A 281 -11.24 4.98 -6.92
N THR A 282 -12.03 5.67 -6.10
CA THR A 282 -11.73 5.87 -4.68
C THR A 282 -11.63 4.53 -3.95
N SER A 283 -10.58 4.36 -3.13
CA SER A 283 -10.40 3.15 -2.31
C SER A 283 -11.46 3.06 -1.22
N ALA A 284 -11.93 1.85 -0.93
CA ALA A 284 -12.81 1.59 0.21
C ALA A 284 -12.17 1.97 1.56
N CYS A 285 -10.83 2.03 1.63
CA CYS A 285 -10.09 2.46 2.81
C CYS A 285 -9.96 4.00 2.96
N SER A 286 -10.43 4.77 1.98
CA SER A 286 -10.48 6.23 2.11
C SER A 286 -11.77 6.67 2.80
N SER A 287 -11.71 7.79 3.54
CA SER A 287 -12.87 8.53 4.02
C SER A 287 -13.40 9.56 3.02
N ASP A 288 -12.75 9.69 1.86
CA ASP A 288 -13.13 10.62 0.80
C ASP A 288 -14.43 10.19 0.11
N ARG A 289 -14.92 11.07 -0.79
CA ARG A 289 -16.08 10.77 -1.62
C ARG A 289 -15.83 9.52 -2.47
N GLY A 290 -16.70 8.53 -2.31
CA GLY A 290 -16.56 7.22 -2.94
C GLY A 290 -15.76 6.20 -2.13
N GLY A 291 -15.45 6.48 -0.85
CA GLY A 291 -14.86 5.52 0.08
C GLY A 291 -15.87 4.57 0.72
N GLY A 292 -15.40 3.74 1.66
CA GLY A 292 -16.21 2.75 2.36
C GLY A 292 -16.86 1.74 1.41
N ALA A 293 -18.11 1.37 1.67
CA ALA A 293 -18.83 0.36 0.89
C ALA A 293 -19.01 0.71 -0.61
N GLY A 294 -19.01 2.01 -0.94
CA GLY A 294 -19.11 2.49 -2.32
C GLY A 294 -17.79 2.51 -3.08
N GLY A 295 -16.68 2.22 -2.41
CA GLY A 295 -15.34 2.28 -2.99
C GLY A 295 -14.86 0.99 -3.63
N ALA A 296 -13.61 1.05 -4.08
CA ALA A 296 -12.86 -0.07 -4.63
C ALA A 296 -12.12 -0.85 -3.53
N PHE A 297 -12.23 -2.17 -3.62
CA PHE A 297 -11.55 -3.16 -2.82
C PHE A 297 -10.54 -3.90 -3.69
N VAL A 298 -9.59 -4.60 -3.07
CA VAL A 298 -8.89 -5.69 -3.77
C VAL A 298 -9.91 -6.75 -4.20
N CYS A 299 -9.75 -7.29 -5.40
CA CYS A 299 -10.53 -8.45 -5.84
C CYS A 299 -10.18 -9.68 -5.01
N SER A 300 -11.18 -10.40 -4.54
CA SER A 300 -10.98 -11.51 -3.61
C SER A 300 -10.24 -12.68 -4.27
N ASP A 301 -10.33 -12.82 -5.60
CA ASP A 301 -9.61 -13.83 -6.38
C ASP A 301 -8.08 -13.62 -6.41
N MET A 302 -7.59 -12.47 -5.95
CA MET A 302 -6.17 -12.21 -5.66
C MET A 302 -5.71 -12.89 -4.34
N ALA A 303 -6.58 -13.59 -3.64
CA ALA A 303 -6.20 -14.45 -2.51
C ALA A 303 -5.29 -15.61 -2.96
N PRO A 304 -4.30 -16.00 -2.14
CA PRO A 304 -3.24 -16.93 -2.51
C PRO A 304 -3.78 -18.33 -2.83
N VAL A 305 -3.00 -19.09 -3.60
CA VAL A 305 -3.35 -20.44 -4.03
C VAL A 305 -2.17 -21.39 -3.98
N ALA A 306 -2.42 -22.63 -3.57
CA ALA A 306 -1.47 -23.72 -3.75
C ALA A 306 -1.64 -24.28 -5.16
N VAL A 307 -0.54 -24.33 -5.92
CA VAL A 307 -0.51 -24.98 -7.23
C VAL A 307 -0.32 -26.48 -7.07
N ASN A 308 0.56 -26.87 -6.15
CA ASN A 308 0.78 -28.23 -5.69
C ASN A 308 1.45 -28.19 -4.31
N ASP A 309 1.86 -29.34 -3.77
CA ASP A 309 2.48 -29.43 -2.45
C ASP A 309 3.78 -28.62 -2.30
N THR A 310 4.43 -28.24 -3.40
CA THR A 310 5.73 -27.56 -3.42
C THR A 310 5.73 -26.17 -4.03
N LEU A 311 4.66 -25.77 -4.72
CA LEU A 311 4.53 -24.47 -5.39
C LEU A 311 3.22 -23.77 -5.03
N ALA A 312 3.29 -22.47 -4.75
CA ALA A 312 2.14 -21.58 -4.58
C ALA A 312 2.29 -20.28 -5.37
N TYR A 313 1.17 -19.61 -5.60
CA TYR A 313 1.11 -18.26 -6.17
C TYR A 313 0.37 -17.32 -5.22
N ALA A 314 0.83 -16.06 -5.15
CA ALA A 314 0.13 -15.02 -4.41
C ALA A 314 0.44 -13.61 -4.93
N PHE A 315 -0.25 -12.65 -4.35
CA PHE A 315 0.05 -11.24 -4.49
C PHE A 315 0.70 -10.70 -3.21
N VAL A 316 1.50 -9.65 -3.36
CA VAL A 316 2.25 -9.02 -2.27
C VAL A 316 2.17 -7.51 -2.33
N ALA A 317 2.42 -6.87 -1.18
CA ALA A 317 3.00 -5.54 -1.17
C ALA A 317 4.53 -5.66 -1.27
N ALA A 318 5.12 -4.96 -2.25
CA ALA A 318 6.56 -4.94 -2.49
C ALA A 318 7.20 -3.62 -2.00
N PRO A 319 8.53 -3.55 -1.85
CA PRO A 319 9.22 -2.32 -1.46
C PRO A 319 9.03 -1.19 -2.47
N GLY A 320 8.44 -0.09 -2.03
CA GLY A 320 8.21 1.11 -2.86
C GLY A 320 9.49 1.85 -3.24
N ASN A 321 10.60 1.57 -2.55
CA ASN A 321 11.85 2.32 -2.63
C ASN A 321 12.92 1.63 -3.51
N GLY A 322 12.53 0.67 -4.35
CA GLY A 322 13.46 -0.16 -5.14
C GLY A 322 13.01 -0.42 -6.57
N ASN A 323 13.72 -1.31 -7.28
CA ASN A 323 13.30 -1.79 -8.60
C ASN A 323 12.12 -2.79 -8.51
N GLN A 324 11.65 -3.07 -7.30
CA GLN A 324 10.58 -4.01 -7.03
C GLN A 324 9.19 -3.35 -7.11
N GLY A 325 8.76 -3.05 -8.35
CA GLY A 325 7.56 -2.27 -8.62
C GLY A 325 6.32 -3.07 -9.05
N CYS A 326 5.24 -2.33 -9.28
CA CYS A 326 3.97 -2.83 -9.80
C CYS A 326 4.13 -3.70 -11.05
N GLY A 327 3.38 -4.80 -11.09
CA GLY A 327 3.33 -5.67 -12.26
C GLY A 327 4.46 -6.69 -12.35
N LYS A 328 5.45 -6.64 -11.44
CA LYS A 328 6.59 -7.56 -11.45
C LYS A 328 6.33 -8.80 -10.60
N CYS A 329 6.97 -9.90 -11.00
CA CYS A 329 6.93 -11.16 -10.26
C CYS A 329 8.29 -11.56 -9.69
N TYR A 330 8.24 -12.23 -8.53
CA TYR A 330 9.41 -12.73 -7.83
C TYR A 330 9.19 -14.19 -7.48
N HIS A 331 10.18 -15.00 -7.79
CA HIS A 331 10.26 -16.35 -7.31
C HIS A 331 10.99 -16.33 -5.96
N ILE A 332 10.33 -16.87 -4.94
CA ILE A 332 10.89 -17.05 -3.60
C ILE A 332 10.97 -18.54 -3.28
N GLN A 333 12.00 -18.93 -2.55
CA GLN A 333 12.13 -20.26 -1.97
C GLN A 333 12.41 -20.14 -0.47
N PHE A 334 11.52 -20.70 0.35
CA PHE A 334 11.65 -20.62 1.80
C PHE A 334 12.89 -21.37 2.28
N ASN A 335 13.72 -20.73 3.11
CA ASN A 335 14.97 -21.32 3.60
C ASN A 335 14.81 -22.00 4.97
N GLY A 336 13.62 -21.86 5.57
CA GLY A 336 13.23 -22.45 6.85
C GLY A 336 13.58 -21.60 8.08
N GLY A 337 13.98 -20.34 7.88
CA GLY A 337 14.23 -19.39 8.95
C GLY A 337 13.03 -18.48 9.25
N ASN A 338 13.29 -17.49 10.10
CA ASN A 338 12.34 -16.48 10.58
C ASN A 338 13.08 -15.15 10.73
N HIS A 339 12.41 -14.04 10.43
CA HIS A 339 13.03 -12.70 10.48
C HIS A 339 13.57 -12.34 11.88
N ALA A 340 12.83 -12.67 12.93
CA ALA A 340 13.23 -12.41 14.33
C ALA A 340 14.19 -13.46 14.90
N ASN A 341 14.71 -14.38 14.07
CA ASN A 341 15.53 -15.53 14.47
C ASN A 341 14.86 -16.48 15.50
N ASP A 342 13.52 -16.44 15.64
CA ASP A 342 12.76 -17.38 16.48
C ASP A 342 12.20 -18.54 15.64
N ILE A 343 13.11 -19.44 15.23
CA ILE A 343 12.81 -20.50 14.28
C ILE A 343 11.95 -21.61 14.93
N LYS A 344 10.63 -21.54 14.70
CA LYS A 344 9.64 -22.59 15.03
C LYS A 344 9.55 -23.75 14.02
N ALA A 345 8.78 -24.78 14.38
CA ALA A 345 8.52 -25.95 13.54
C ALA A 345 7.80 -25.63 12.21
N SER A 346 6.94 -24.60 12.19
CA SER A 346 6.25 -24.12 10.98
C SER A 346 7.24 -23.67 9.91
N HIS A 347 8.24 -22.84 10.28
CA HIS A 347 9.31 -22.40 9.37
C HIS A 347 10.07 -23.58 8.76
N LYS A 348 10.47 -24.55 9.60
CA LYS A 348 11.19 -25.75 9.16
C LYS A 348 10.36 -26.60 8.20
N ALA A 349 9.04 -26.69 8.42
CA ALA A 349 8.11 -27.41 7.55
C ALA A 349 7.89 -26.70 6.20
N LEU A 350 8.07 -25.37 6.16
CA LEU A 350 7.94 -24.58 4.95
C LEU A 350 9.20 -24.63 4.06
N LYS A 351 10.35 -25.00 4.64
CA LYS A 351 11.66 -25.02 3.95
C LYS A 351 11.61 -25.77 2.62
N GLY A 352 12.18 -25.16 1.58
CA GLY A 352 12.34 -25.73 0.25
C GLY A 352 11.13 -25.55 -0.66
N LYS A 353 9.97 -25.17 -0.13
CA LYS A 353 8.81 -24.81 -0.96
C LYS A 353 9.10 -23.54 -1.75
N HIS A 354 8.56 -23.52 -2.96
CA HIS A 354 8.66 -22.43 -3.91
C HIS A 354 7.36 -21.65 -3.93
N MET A 355 7.46 -20.35 -4.14
CA MET A 355 6.30 -19.50 -4.31
C MET A 355 6.64 -18.42 -5.32
N VAL A 356 5.72 -18.09 -6.22
CA VAL A 356 5.85 -16.92 -7.08
C VAL A 356 4.84 -15.87 -6.65
N VAL A 357 5.34 -14.67 -6.42
CA VAL A 357 4.55 -13.55 -5.93
C VAL A 357 4.54 -12.42 -6.93
N MET A 358 3.40 -11.76 -7.10
CA MET A 358 3.26 -10.58 -7.96
C MET A 358 3.00 -9.33 -7.12
N ALA A 359 3.74 -8.26 -7.41
CA ALA A 359 3.57 -6.98 -6.74
C ALA A 359 2.30 -6.27 -7.25
N SER A 360 1.27 -6.23 -6.40
CA SER A 360 0.02 -5.47 -6.64
C SER A 360 -0.15 -4.27 -5.73
N ASN A 361 0.61 -4.25 -4.65
CA ASN A 361 0.67 -3.14 -3.71
C ASN A 361 2.14 -2.76 -3.47
N ILE A 362 2.39 -1.59 -2.88
CA ILE A 362 3.71 -1.26 -2.35
C ILE A 362 3.61 -0.85 -0.88
N GLY A 363 4.64 -1.18 -0.11
CA GLY A 363 4.89 -0.63 1.21
C GLY A 363 6.04 0.37 1.13
N TYR A 364 5.87 1.56 1.69
CA TYR A 364 6.97 2.54 1.81
C TYR A 364 7.82 2.30 3.07
N ASP A 365 7.34 1.43 3.95
CA ASP A 365 7.91 0.99 5.22
C ASP A 365 8.66 -0.35 5.13
N VAL A 366 8.86 -0.89 3.93
CA VAL A 366 9.47 -2.22 3.73
C VAL A 366 10.83 -2.14 3.02
N GLU A 367 11.78 -2.96 3.46
CA GLU A 367 13.17 -2.98 2.96
C GLU A 367 13.32 -3.84 1.70
N GLU A 368 14.43 -3.68 0.94
CA GLU A 368 14.69 -4.53 -0.22
C GLU A 368 14.69 -6.02 0.18
N GLY A 369 13.88 -6.82 -0.53
CA GLY A 369 13.71 -8.24 -0.24
C GLY A 369 12.61 -8.55 0.78
N GLN A 370 11.94 -7.55 1.35
CA GLN A 370 10.72 -7.73 2.15
C GLN A 370 9.47 -7.77 1.26
N PHE A 371 8.63 -8.79 1.40
CA PHE A 371 7.34 -8.89 0.72
C PHE A 371 6.22 -9.17 1.72
N ASP A 372 5.24 -8.28 1.81
CA ASP A 372 4.08 -8.52 2.67
C ASP A 372 3.05 -9.35 1.91
N MET A 373 2.84 -10.59 2.35
CA MET A 373 1.97 -11.54 1.68
C MET A 373 0.51 -11.17 1.86
N MET A 374 -0.26 -11.10 0.77
CA MET A 374 -1.70 -10.91 0.85
C MET A 374 -2.35 -12.21 1.31
N VAL A 375 -2.79 -12.25 2.56
CA VAL A 375 -3.33 -13.42 3.24
C VAL A 375 -4.63 -13.03 3.94
N PRO A 376 -5.80 -13.48 3.46
CA PRO A 376 -7.05 -13.30 4.20
C PRO A 376 -6.91 -13.85 5.62
N GLY A 377 -7.18 -13.01 6.63
CA GLY A 377 -6.95 -13.34 8.04
C GLY A 377 -5.51 -13.11 8.54
N GLY A 378 -4.64 -12.52 7.71
CA GLY A 378 -3.27 -12.13 8.07
C GLY A 378 -3.18 -10.87 8.95
N GLY A 379 -4.29 -10.19 9.15
CA GLY A 379 -4.38 -8.91 9.88
C GLY A 379 -4.65 -7.78 8.90
N VAL A 380 -5.54 -6.87 9.28
CA VAL A 380 -5.93 -5.71 8.46
C VAL A 380 -4.85 -4.62 8.49
N GLY A 381 -3.97 -4.62 9.49
CA GLY A 381 -2.94 -3.60 9.60
C GLY A 381 -3.54 -2.22 9.85
N GLN A 382 -2.98 -1.18 9.24
CA GLN A 382 -3.37 0.21 9.52
C GLN A 382 -4.79 0.55 9.07
N PHE A 383 -5.26 -0.07 7.99
CA PHE A 383 -6.55 0.19 7.36
C PHE A 383 -7.47 -1.03 7.50
N ASP A 384 -8.79 -0.84 7.46
CA ASP A 384 -9.75 -1.93 7.53
C ASP A 384 -10.95 -1.67 6.61
N ALA A 385 -10.82 -2.06 5.34
CA ALA A 385 -11.97 -2.22 4.46
C ALA A 385 -12.55 -3.64 4.53
N LEU A 386 -11.83 -4.62 5.10
CA LEU A 386 -12.27 -6.01 5.12
C LEU A 386 -13.54 -6.18 5.95
N SER A 387 -13.64 -5.55 7.12
CA SER A 387 -14.85 -5.58 7.95
C SER A 387 -16.08 -5.07 7.20
N THR A 388 -15.88 -4.01 6.40
CA THR A 388 -16.91 -3.48 5.49
C THR A 388 -17.22 -4.44 4.36
N GLN A 389 -16.20 -5.02 3.70
CA GLN A 389 -16.34 -5.89 2.54
C GLN A 389 -17.20 -7.12 2.83
N ILE A 390 -16.99 -7.76 3.98
CA ILE A 390 -17.65 -9.01 4.36
C ILE A 390 -18.74 -8.83 5.42
N GLY A 391 -19.00 -7.59 5.85
CA GLY A 391 -20.09 -7.26 6.77
C GLY A 391 -19.94 -7.83 8.18
N VAL A 392 -18.73 -7.84 8.73
CA VAL A 392 -18.42 -8.33 10.09
C VAL A 392 -17.84 -7.23 10.98
N SER A 393 -17.88 -7.41 12.31
CA SER A 393 -17.13 -6.53 13.22
C SER A 393 -15.61 -6.72 13.02
N SER A 394 -14.85 -5.64 13.12
CA SER A 394 -13.38 -5.67 13.11
C SER A 394 -12.82 -6.59 14.20
N ASP A 395 -13.51 -6.74 15.34
CA ASP A 395 -13.11 -7.63 16.43
C ASP A 395 -13.07 -9.12 16.01
N ASN A 396 -13.80 -9.50 14.96
CA ASN A 396 -13.80 -10.86 14.43
C ASN A 396 -12.61 -11.13 13.51
N LEU A 397 -11.87 -10.11 13.08
CA LEU A 397 -10.75 -10.23 12.13
C LEU A 397 -9.42 -10.60 12.79
N GLY A 398 -9.43 -10.85 14.11
CA GLY A 398 -8.25 -11.20 14.89
C GLY A 398 -7.44 -9.96 15.29
N VAL A 399 -6.16 -10.17 15.63
CA VAL A 399 -5.28 -9.06 16.01
C VAL A 399 -5.01 -8.17 14.79
N LYS A 400 -5.04 -6.84 14.98
CA LYS A 400 -4.79 -5.83 13.93
C LYS A 400 -3.57 -6.17 13.06
N TYR A 401 -2.42 -6.45 13.68
CA TYR A 401 -1.21 -6.91 13.00
C TYR A 401 -0.98 -8.39 13.31
N GLY A 402 -0.91 -9.23 12.27
CA GLY A 402 -0.68 -10.67 12.38
C GLY A 402 -1.94 -11.55 12.42
N GLY A 403 -3.11 -10.94 12.60
CA GLY A 403 -4.42 -11.55 12.35
C GLY A 403 -4.70 -12.81 13.16
N PHE A 404 -5.30 -13.80 12.49
CA PHE A 404 -5.74 -15.05 13.11
C PHE A 404 -4.60 -15.84 13.73
N LEU A 405 -3.41 -15.88 13.11
CA LEU A 405 -2.26 -16.58 13.69
C LEU A 405 -1.87 -15.96 15.04
N SER A 406 -1.79 -14.64 15.11
CA SER A 406 -1.43 -13.96 16.35
C SER A 406 -2.49 -14.13 17.44
N THR A 407 -3.78 -14.13 17.08
CA THR A 407 -4.87 -14.53 18.01
C THR A 407 -4.70 -15.97 18.50
N CYS A 408 -4.37 -16.91 17.61
CA CYS A 408 -4.15 -18.32 17.96
C CYS A 408 -2.89 -18.51 18.83
N GLN A 409 -1.80 -17.79 18.57
CA GLN A 409 -0.59 -17.80 19.40
C GLN A 409 -0.86 -17.30 20.82
N GLN A 410 -1.64 -16.21 20.96
CA GLN A 410 -2.01 -15.67 22.28
C GLN A 410 -2.87 -16.65 23.09
N SER A 411 -3.76 -17.40 22.43
CA SER A 411 -4.67 -18.33 23.11
C SER A 411 -4.05 -19.71 23.39
N LEU A 412 -3.21 -20.23 22.50
CA LEU A 412 -2.61 -21.56 22.61
C LEU A 412 -1.21 -21.55 23.22
N GLY A 413 -0.58 -20.38 23.32
CA GLY A 413 0.83 -20.19 23.65
C GLY A 413 1.73 -20.24 22.41
N TYR A 414 2.81 -19.46 22.42
CA TYR A 414 3.72 -19.22 21.28
C TYR A 414 4.56 -20.43 20.83
N ASP A 415 4.57 -21.53 21.60
CA ASP A 415 5.26 -22.79 21.27
C ASP A 415 4.30 -23.97 21.00
N ALA A 416 3.03 -23.69 20.67
CA ALA A 416 2.09 -24.75 20.28
C ALA A 416 2.54 -25.46 18.99
N SER A 417 2.06 -26.69 18.79
CA SER A 417 2.37 -27.48 17.59
C SER A 417 1.74 -26.87 16.34
N VAL A 418 2.35 -27.13 15.18
CA VAL A 418 1.85 -26.67 13.87
C VAL A 418 0.39 -27.07 13.67
N ASP A 419 0.01 -28.32 13.97
CA ASP A 419 -1.38 -28.80 13.84
C ASP A 419 -2.39 -27.99 14.70
N LYS A 420 -1.96 -27.50 15.87
CA LYS A 420 -2.82 -26.70 16.75
C LYS A 420 -3.04 -25.31 16.18
N TYR A 421 -2.00 -24.67 15.66
CA TYR A 421 -2.13 -23.39 14.96
C TYR A 421 -2.98 -23.52 13.70
N GLN A 422 -2.73 -24.54 12.88
CA GLN A 422 -3.53 -24.82 11.68
C GLN A 422 -5.00 -25.02 12.03
N THR A 423 -5.30 -25.84 13.04
CA THR A 423 -6.69 -26.07 13.47
C THR A 423 -7.37 -24.79 13.94
N CYS A 424 -6.68 -23.99 14.76
CA CYS A 424 -7.21 -22.72 15.27
C CYS A 424 -7.46 -21.71 14.15
N VAL A 425 -6.47 -21.49 13.28
CA VAL A 425 -6.59 -20.55 12.15
C VAL A 425 -7.72 -20.98 11.21
N LYS A 426 -7.81 -22.27 10.86
CA LYS A 426 -8.88 -22.78 9.98
C LYS A 426 -10.28 -22.65 10.58
N GLN A 427 -10.41 -22.77 11.90
CA GLN A 427 -11.68 -22.51 12.57
C GLN A 427 -12.07 -21.04 12.40
N MET A 428 -11.15 -20.11 12.65
CA MET A 428 -11.41 -18.67 12.43
C MET A 428 -11.71 -18.36 10.96
N CYS A 429 -11.00 -18.99 10.01
CA CYS A 429 -11.28 -18.86 8.58
C CYS A 429 -12.73 -19.27 8.26
N ALA A 430 -13.18 -20.41 8.78
CA ALA A 430 -14.54 -20.90 8.55
C ALA A 430 -15.59 -19.99 9.18
N ASP A 431 -15.33 -19.46 10.38
CA ASP A 431 -16.27 -18.61 11.09
C ASP A 431 -16.45 -17.23 10.42
N VAL A 432 -15.39 -16.68 9.83
CA VAL A 432 -15.37 -15.31 9.26
C VAL A 432 -15.64 -15.28 7.76
N PHE A 433 -15.08 -16.21 6.98
CA PHE A 433 -15.12 -16.16 5.51
C PHE A 433 -16.17 -17.10 4.89
N THR A 434 -17.15 -17.57 5.66
CA THR A 434 -18.29 -18.32 5.10
C THR A 434 -19.02 -17.49 4.05
N GLY A 435 -19.19 -18.03 2.84
CA GLY A 435 -19.82 -17.32 1.72
C GLY A 435 -18.85 -16.47 0.89
N HIS A 436 -17.58 -16.38 1.29
CA HIS A 436 -16.51 -15.69 0.56
C HIS A 436 -15.43 -16.70 0.14
N ASP A 437 -15.76 -17.54 -0.84
CA ASP A 437 -14.97 -18.74 -1.19
C ASP A 437 -13.48 -18.45 -1.48
N ASN A 438 -13.18 -17.33 -2.15
CA ASN A 438 -11.80 -16.95 -2.42
C ASN A 438 -11.03 -16.58 -1.13
N LEU A 439 -11.66 -15.83 -0.23
CA LEU A 439 -11.06 -15.45 1.05
C LEU A 439 -10.88 -16.69 1.94
N LEU A 440 -11.88 -17.56 1.98
CA LEU A 440 -11.83 -18.83 2.71
C LEU A 440 -10.72 -19.74 2.18
N ARG A 441 -10.55 -19.84 0.86
CA ARG A 441 -9.42 -20.56 0.24
C ARG A 441 -8.09 -19.96 0.68
N GLY A 442 -7.91 -18.65 0.53
CA GLY A 442 -6.64 -17.98 0.86
C GLY A 442 -6.27 -18.11 2.35
N CYS A 443 -7.27 -18.02 3.23
CA CYS A 443 -7.10 -18.21 4.66
C CYS A 443 -6.70 -19.66 5.00
N ASN A 444 -7.36 -20.65 4.40
CA ASN A 444 -6.99 -22.06 4.57
C ASN A 444 -5.62 -22.38 3.96
N TRP A 445 -5.26 -21.76 2.82
CA TRP A 445 -3.94 -21.89 2.20
C TRP A 445 -2.83 -21.49 3.19
N PHE A 446 -3.04 -20.41 3.94
CA PHE A 446 -2.07 -19.95 4.92
C PHE A 446 -1.88 -20.95 6.07
N ALA A 447 -2.96 -21.60 6.49
CA ALA A 447 -2.86 -22.69 7.45
C ALA A 447 -2.15 -23.92 6.85
N ASP A 448 -2.66 -24.44 5.74
CA ASP A 448 -2.30 -25.74 5.22
C ASP A 448 -0.96 -25.72 4.44
N TRP A 449 -0.85 -24.86 3.43
CA TRP A 449 0.32 -24.84 2.53
C TRP A 449 1.47 -24.01 3.10
N TYR A 450 1.14 -22.85 3.68
CA TYR A 450 2.09 -21.91 4.28
C TYR A 450 2.47 -22.28 5.73
N MET A 451 1.91 -23.39 6.24
CA MET A 451 2.26 -23.99 7.53
C MET A 451 2.04 -23.08 8.74
N THR A 452 1.20 -22.05 8.65
CA THR A 452 1.11 -20.97 9.66
C THR A 452 2.49 -20.41 10.05
N ALA A 453 3.40 -20.30 9.08
CA ALA A 453 4.72 -19.73 9.34
C ALA A 453 4.61 -18.24 9.66
N ASP A 454 5.24 -17.82 10.75
CA ASP A 454 5.17 -16.45 11.25
C ASP A 454 6.39 -15.69 10.76
N ASN A 455 6.21 -14.82 9.78
CA ASN A 455 7.26 -14.04 9.16
C ASN A 455 8.51 -14.85 8.72
N PRO A 456 8.35 -15.86 7.86
CA PRO A 456 9.45 -16.71 7.41
C PRO A 456 10.45 -15.94 6.54
N THR A 457 11.70 -16.40 6.54
CA THR A 457 12.74 -15.95 5.59
C THR A 457 12.82 -16.85 4.35
N TYR A 458 13.32 -16.29 3.26
CA TYR A 458 13.45 -16.96 1.97
C TYR A 458 14.65 -16.42 1.17
N ASN A 459 15.01 -17.16 0.12
CA ASN A 459 15.83 -16.66 -0.97
C ASN A 459 14.95 -16.22 -2.13
N TRP A 460 15.34 -15.19 -2.89
CA TRP A 460 14.49 -14.64 -3.95
C TRP A 460 15.24 -14.22 -5.22
N GLU A 461 14.49 -14.15 -6.32
CA GLU A 461 14.90 -13.60 -7.62
C GLU A 461 13.69 -13.01 -8.36
N GLU A 462 13.90 -12.05 -9.27
CA GLU A 462 12.88 -11.55 -10.19
C GLU A 462 12.70 -12.54 -11.34
N VAL A 463 11.44 -12.80 -11.73
CA VAL A 463 11.07 -13.76 -12.79
C VAL A 463 9.92 -13.21 -13.63
N GLU A 464 9.73 -13.80 -14.81
CA GLU A 464 8.52 -13.58 -15.62
C GLU A 464 7.27 -14.03 -14.86
N CYS A 465 6.19 -13.27 -15.02
CA CYS A 465 4.94 -13.54 -14.34
C CYS A 465 4.21 -14.76 -14.93
N PRO A 466 3.84 -15.77 -14.11
CA PRO A 466 2.95 -16.83 -14.53
C PRO A 466 1.60 -16.29 -15.00
N GLN A 467 1.04 -16.88 -16.06
CA GLN A 467 -0.25 -16.44 -16.63
C GLN A 467 -1.39 -16.42 -15.59
N TYR A 468 -1.38 -17.34 -14.62
CA TYR A 468 -2.35 -17.34 -13.51
C TYR A 468 -2.38 -16.02 -12.73
N LEU A 469 -1.19 -15.44 -12.47
CA LEU A 469 -1.08 -14.16 -11.76
C LEU A 469 -1.46 -13.00 -12.68
N LEU A 470 -1.03 -13.03 -13.95
CA LEU A 470 -1.40 -12.00 -14.93
C LEU A 470 -2.93 -11.90 -15.12
N ASP A 471 -3.61 -13.03 -15.25
CA ASP A 471 -5.07 -13.10 -15.42
C ASP A 471 -5.85 -12.58 -14.20
N LYS A 472 -5.20 -12.45 -13.04
CA LYS A 472 -5.78 -11.93 -11.78
C LYS A 472 -5.24 -10.55 -11.41
N TYR A 473 -4.20 -10.10 -12.10
CA TYR A 473 -3.63 -8.78 -11.94
C TYR A 473 -4.24 -7.80 -12.92
N MET A 474 -4.18 -8.11 -14.22
CA MET A 474 -4.48 -7.15 -15.27
C MET A 474 -5.96 -6.77 -15.23
N THR A 475 -6.22 -5.47 -15.15
CA THR A 475 -7.58 -4.97 -15.35
C THR A 475 -8.10 -5.33 -16.75
N THR A 476 -9.35 -5.77 -16.82
CA THR A 476 -10.07 -6.01 -18.08
C THR A 476 -10.85 -4.79 -18.56
N ILE A 477 -10.89 -3.73 -17.75
CA ILE A 477 -11.66 -2.51 -17.99
C ILE A 477 -10.76 -1.39 -18.50
N ASN A 478 -9.72 -1.03 -17.75
CA ASN A 478 -8.77 0.00 -18.17
C ASN A 478 -7.63 -0.63 -19.00
N THR A 479 -7.96 -1.21 -20.16
CA THR A 479 -6.96 -1.80 -21.08
C THR A 479 -6.25 -0.75 -21.93
N THR A 480 -6.69 0.52 -21.86
CA THR A 480 -6.04 1.67 -22.48
C THR A 480 -5.67 2.72 -21.46
N ILE A 481 -4.65 3.54 -21.75
CA ILE A 481 -4.27 4.68 -20.90
C ILE A 481 -5.37 5.75 -20.81
N ALA A 482 -6.33 5.74 -21.73
CA ALA A 482 -7.50 6.60 -21.75
C ALA A 482 -8.77 5.86 -21.29
N THR A 483 -9.77 6.61 -20.82
CA THR A 483 -11.10 6.09 -20.49
C THR A 483 -12.16 7.17 -20.72
N ASP A 484 -13.34 6.77 -21.18
CA ASP A 484 -14.54 7.58 -21.31
C ASP A 484 -15.58 7.25 -20.21
N ILE A 485 -15.24 6.34 -19.30
CA ILE A 485 -16.11 5.90 -18.22
C ILE A 485 -16.34 7.07 -17.26
N ALA A 486 -17.60 7.39 -17.03
CA ALA A 486 -18.02 8.44 -16.13
C ALA A 486 -17.66 8.08 -14.68
N TRP A 487 -17.25 9.09 -13.93
CA TRP A 487 -17.03 8.95 -12.50
C TRP A 487 -18.33 8.65 -11.74
N GLN A 488 -18.23 7.83 -10.69
CA GLN A 488 -19.33 7.53 -9.74
C GLN A 488 -18.82 7.62 -8.30
N ASP A 489 -19.68 8.08 -7.38
CA ASP A 489 -19.43 8.05 -5.92
C ASP A 489 -19.82 6.73 -5.25
N ASP A 490 -20.49 5.82 -5.95
CA ASP A 490 -20.93 4.58 -5.33
C ASP A 490 -20.93 3.42 -6.34
N TRP A 491 -19.94 2.54 -6.19
CA TRP A 491 -19.82 1.31 -6.98
C TRP A 491 -20.51 0.10 -6.34
N SER A 492 -21.08 0.24 -5.13
CA SER A 492 -21.63 -0.88 -4.36
C SER A 492 -22.80 -1.58 -5.06
N SER A 493 -23.53 -0.85 -5.90
CA SER A 493 -24.69 -1.35 -6.63
C SER A 493 -24.36 -1.98 -7.99
N TYR A 494 -23.12 -1.87 -8.47
CA TYR A 494 -22.70 -2.44 -9.75
C TYR A 494 -22.69 -3.98 -9.69
N THR A 495 -23.34 -4.62 -10.66
CA THR A 495 -23.46 -6.09 -10.74
C THR A 495 -23.01 -6.65 -12.09
N GLY A 496 -22.11 -5.94 -12.77
CA GLY A 496 -21.70 -6.26 -14.14
C GLY A 496 -22.56 -5.56 -15.20
N GLY A 497 -22.00 -5.43 -16.41
CA GLY A 497 -22.63 -4.78 -17.56
C GLY A 497 -21.89 -3.52 -18.01
N ASP A 498 -22.52 -2.76 -18.90
CA ASP A 498 -21.94 -1.55 -19.48
C ASP A 498 -21.80 -0.45 -18.42
N PHE A 499 -20.71 0.31 -18.50
CA PHE A 499 -20.49 1.48 -17.67
C PHE A 499 -21.20 2.71 -18.27
N GLU A 500 -21.59 3.65 -17.40
CA GLU A 500 -21.95 4.98 -17.87
C GLU A 500 -20.72 5.65 -18.48
N THR A 501 -20.84 6.17 -19.69
CA THR A 501 -19.76 6.88 -20.39
C THR A 501 -20.14 8.32 -20.68
N LYS A 502 -19.13 9.17 -20.88
CA LYS A 502 -19.30 10.54 -21.40
C LYS A 502 -18.50 10.69 -22.68
N ASP A 503 -19.13 11.26 -23.70
CA ASP A 503 -18.47 11.57 -24.97
C ASP A 503 -17.50 12.74 -24.80
N CYS A 504 -16.25 12.44 -24.49
CA CYS A 504 -15.19 13.41 -24.26
C CYS A 504 -14.11 13.29 -25.32
N ASP A 505 -13.60 14.41 -25.82
CA ASP A 505 -12.44 14.44 -26.70
C ASP A 505 -11.20 14.91 -25.94
N ASP A 506 -10.06 15.09 -26.63
CA ASP A 506 -8.81 15.55 -26.00
C ASP A 506 -8.86 16.99 -25.48
N THR A 507 -9.91 17.72 -25.83
CA THR A 507 -10.14 19.10 -25.42
C THR A 507 -11.12 19.22 -24.26
N GLY A 508 -12.02 18.27 -24.03
CA GLY A 508 -12.91 18.26 -22.87
C GLY A 508 -14.16 17.39 -23.03
N CYS A 509 -15.13 17.58 -22.13
CA CYS A 509 -16.41 16.86 -22.07
C CYS A 509 -17.59 17.86 -22.18
N PRO A 510 -18.58 17.63 -23.06
CA PRO A 510 -19.76 18.49 -23.27
C PRO A 510 -20.62 18.77 -22.05
#